data_AF-Q212B6-F1
#
_entry.id   AF-Q212B6-F1
#
_cell.length_a   1.000
_cell.length_b   1.000
_cell.length_c   1.000
_cell.angle_alpha   90.00
_cell.angle_beta   90.00
_cell.angle_gamma   90.00
#
_symmetry.space_group_name_H-M   'P 1'
#
loop_
_entity.id
_entity.type
_entity.pdbx_description
1 polymer ?
#
loop_
_entity_poly.entity_id
_entity_poly.type
_entity_poly.pdbx_seq_one_letter_code
_entity_poly.pdbx_strand_id
1 'polypeptide(L)' 'MIKVAIVVWIVVGASLAGCAMVAVLAVPSLAQDAMQMIPRAVLAGFLVAMPISFLIARKIARPSAR' A
#
# COMPACT_ATOMS: atom_id res chain seq x y z
N MET A 1 -9.78 -5.55 16.72
CA MET A 1 -9.29 -4.39 15.94
C MET A 1 -8.12 -4.75 15.03
N ILE A 2 -7.08 -5.45 15.51
CA ILE A 2 -5.91 -5.87 14.72
C ILE A 2 -6.28 -6.78 13.54
N LYS A 3 -7.25 -7.70 13.72
CA LYS A 3 -7.73 -8.59 12.63
C LYS A 3 -8.27 -7.81 11.43
N VAL A 4 -9.09 -6.78 11.67
CA VAL A 4 -9.62 -5.90 10.61
C VAL A 4 -8.50 -5.06 10.00
N ALA A 5 -7.56 -4.56 10.82
CA ALA A 5 -6.41 -3.81 10.34
C ALA A 5 -5.52 -4.66 9.42
N ILE A 6 -5.29 -5.94 9.73
CA ILE A 6 -4.50 -6.86 8.89
C ILE A 6 -5.20 -7.13 7.56
N VAL A 7 -6.51 -7.39 7.57
CA VAL A 7 -7.27 -7.63 6.31
C VAL A 7 -7.25 -6.39 5.42
N VAL A 8 -7.49 -5.22 6.00
CA VAL A 8 -7.39 -3.93 5.29
C VAL A 8 -5.96 -3.69 4.81
N TRP A 9 -4.95 -4.08 5.57
CA TRP A 9 -3.55 -3.93 5.19
C TRP A 9 -3.12 -4.82 4.03
N ILE A 10 -3.62 -6.05 3.94
CA ILE A 10 -3.34 -6.92 2.80
C ILE A 10 -3.94 -6.33 1.52
N VAL A 11 -5.21 -5.90 1.57
CA VAL A 11 -5.90 -5.33 0.40
C VAL A 11 -5.30 -3.99 0.00
N VAL A 12 -5.17 -3.05 0.94
CA VAL A 12 -4.58 -1.72 0.67
C VAL A 12 -3.12 -1.86 0.27
N GLY A 13 -2.36 -2.74 0.92
CA GLY A 13 -0.95 -3.00 0.60
C GLY A 13 -0.76 -3.54 -0.82
N ALA A 14 -1.57 -4.53 -1.22
CA ALA A 14 -1.51 -5.07 -2.58
C ALA A 14 -1.94 -4.03 -3.63
N SER A 15 -3.02 -3.28 -3.39
CA SER A 15 -3.48 -2.22 -4.31
C SER A 15 -2.46 -1.09 -4.44
N LEU A 16 -1.87 -0.64 -3.33
CA LEU A 16 -0.92 0.47 -3.32
C LEU A 16 0.43 0.05 -3.93
N ALA A 17 0.87 -1.18 -3.70
CA ALA A 17 2.01 -1.78 -4.39
C ALA A 17 1.77 -1.86 -5.90
N GLY A 18 0.58 -2.29 -6.34
CA GLY A 18 0.21 -2.31 -7.75
C GLY A 18 0.22 -0.91 -8.37
N CYS A 19 -0.37 0.08 -7.71
CA CYS A 19 -0.33 1.48 -8.17
C CYS A 19 1.10 2.04 -8.25
N ALA A 20 1.96 1.73 -7.26
CA ALA A 20 3.35 2.14 -7.26
C ALA A 20 4.14 1.51 -8.42
N MET A 21 3.89 0.22 -8.71
CA MET A 21 4.49 -0.46 -9.87
C MET A 21 4.03 0.18 -11.19
N VAL A 22 2.73 0.45 -11.34
CA VAL A 22 2.20 1.14 -12.53
C VAL A 22 2.82 2.53 -12.68
N ALA A 23 2.99 3.28 -11.59
CA ALA A 23 3.63 4.59 -11.61
C ALA A 23 5.11 4.53 -12.05
N VAL A 24 5.86 3.51 -11.60
CA VAL A 24 7.26 3.29 -12.05
C VAL A 24 7.31 2.99 -13.55
N LEU A 25 6.40 2.18 -14.05
CA LEU A 25 6.35 1.81 -15.47
C LEU A 25 5.83 2.94 -16.36
N ALA A 26 4.95 3.80 -15.84
CA ALA A 26 4.43 4.96 -16.56
C ALA A 26 5.48 6.07 -16.74
N VAL A 27 6.55 6.09 -15.92
CA VAL A 27 7.62 7.08 -16.00
C VAL A 27 8.84 6.49 -16.73
N PRO A 28 9.11 6.88 -17.99
CA PRO A 28 10.16 6.25 -18.81
C PRO A 28 11.57 6.39 -18.23
N SER A 29 11.85 7.41 -17.41
CA SER A 29 13.13 7.56 -16.71
C SER A 29 13.33 6.57 -15.55
N LEU A 30 12.25 6.06 -14.95
CA LEU A 30 12.32 5.01 -13.92
C LEU A 30 12.27 3.60 -14.52
N ALA A 31 11.76 3.47 -15.74
CA ALA A 31 11.67 2.21 -16.45
C ALA A 31 13.04 1.68 -16.94
N GLN A 32 14.04 2.55 -17.10
CA GLN A 32 15.39 2.13 -17.52
C GLN A 32 16.09 1.24 -16.48
N ASP A 33 15.83 1.50 -15.19
CA ASP A 33 16.29 0.70 -14.05
C ASP A 33 15.14 -0.10 -13.40
N ALA A 34 14.11 -0.45 -14.19
CA ALA A 34 12.92 -1.16 -13.72
C ALA A 34 13.25 -2.39 -12.86
N MET A 35 14.34 -3.10 -13.20
CA MET A 35 14.79 -4.31 -12.50
C MET A 35 15.19 -4.06 -11.03
N GLN A 36 15.63 -2.85 -10.67
CA GLN A 36 15.86 -2.44 -9.27
C GLN A 36 14.78 -1.50 -8.70
N MET A 37 14.17 -0.68 -9.54
CA MET A 37 13.18 0.32 -9.14
C MET A 37 11.84 -0.31 -8.77
N ILE A 38 11.39 -1.35 -9.48
CA ILE A 38 10.10 -2.00 -9.20
C ILE A 38 10.07 -2.62 -7.79
N PRO A 39 11.04 -3.45 -7.36
CA PRO A 39 11.03 -4.01 -6.01
C PRO A 39 11.08 -2.92 -4.92
N ARG A 40 11.84 -1.84 -5.13
CA ARG A 40 11.92 -0.71 -4.19
C ARG A 40 10.61 0.06 -4.10
N ALA A 41 9.96 0.33 -5.23
CA ALA A 41 8.68 1.04 -5.26
C ALA A 41 7.55 0.22 -4.64
N VAL A 42 7.54 -1.09 -4.86
CA VAL A 42 6.61 -2.03 -4.21
C VAL A 42 6.85 -2.06 -2.70
N LEU A 43 8.11 -2.16 -2.25
CA LEU A 43 8.45 -2.09 -0.82
C LEU A 43 8.03 -0.76 -0.18
N ALA A 44 8.28 0.36 -0.86
CA ALA A 44 7.87 1.68 -0.41
C ALA A 44 6.33 1.78 -0.32
N GLY A 45 5.61 1.30 -1.32
CA GLY A 45 4.15 1.28 -1.32
C GLY A 45 3.58 0.40 -0.20
N PHE A 46 4.21 -0.73 0.08
CA PHE A 46 3.82 -1.62 1.17
C PHE A 46 4.10 -1.03 2.56
N LEU A 47 5.24 -0.38 2.73
CA LEU A 47 5.60 0.36 3.94
C LEU A 47 4.63 1.53 4.20
N VAL A 48 4.24 2.27 3.16
CA VAL A 48 3.26 3.37 3.24
C VAL A 48 1.84 2.85 3.48
N ALA A 49 1.51 1.65 3.00
CA ALA A 49 0.22 1.03 3.29
C ALA A 49 0.06 0.71 4.79
N MET A 50 1.14 0.40 5.51
CA MET A 50 1.11 0.07 6.95
C MET A 50 0.50 1.17 7.84
N PRO A 51 0.95 2.45 7.79
CA PRO A 51 0.32 3.53 8.54
C PRO A 51 -1.08 3.87 8.02
N ILE A 52 -1.32 3.77 6.70
CA ILE A 52 -2.63 4.05 6.10
C ILE A 52 -3.69 3.05 6.63
N SER A 53 -3.37 1.76 6.66
CA SER A 53 -4.28 0.73 7.15
C SER A 53 -4.56 0.87 8.64
N PHE A 54 -3.61 1.36 9.44
CA PHE A 54 -3.85 1.68 10.85
C PHE A 54 -4.85 2.85 11.00
N LEU A 55 -4.70 3.92 10.21
CA LEU A 55 -5.64 5.05 10.20
C LEU A 55 -7.05 4.64 9.77
N ILE A 56 -7.15 3.82 8.72
CA ILE A 56 -8.43 3.30 8.22
C ILE A 56 -9.08 2.40 9.27
N ALA A 57 -8.34 1.48 9.88
CA ALA A 57 -8.86 0.62 10.95
C ALA A 57 -9.37 1.43 12.15
N ARG A 58 -8.67 2.51 12.51
CA ARG A 58 -9.11 3.43 13.59
C ARG A 58 -10.38 4.20 13.22
N LYS A 59 -10.57 4.53 11.94
CA LYS A 59 -11.80 5.16 11.43
C LYS A 59 -12.96 4.17 11.35
N ILE A 60 -12.74 2.90 11.01
CA ILE A 60 -13.79 1.87 10.92
C ILE A 60 -14.23 1.38 12.32
N ALA A 61 -13.31 1.33 13.29
CA ALA A 61 -13.62 0.92 14.65
C ALA A 61 -14.49 1.94 15.43
N ARG A 62 -14.54 3.22 15.00
CA ARG A 62 -15.32 4.27 15.68
C ARG A 62 -16.84 4.20 15.41
N PRO A 63 -17.33 3.97 14.17
CA PRO A 63 -18.77 3.86 13.89
C PRO A 63 -19.36 2.49 14.21
N SER A 64 -18.58 1.41 14.14
CA SER A 64 -19.07 0.03 14.29
C SER A 64 -19.34 -0.41 15.74
N ALA A 65 -19.12 0.47 16.72
CA ALA A 65 -19.43 0.23 18.13
C ALA A 65 -20.83 0.71 18.53
N ARG A 66 -21.73 0.97 17.57
CA ARG A 66 -23.11 1.41 17.80
C ARG A 66 -24.09 0.34 17.34
#